data_AF-A0AAV8GXP2-F1
#
_entry.id   AF-A0AAV8GXP2-F1
#
_cell.length_a   1.000
_cell.length_b   1.000
_cell.length_c   1.000
_cell.angle_alpha   90.00
_cell.angle_beta   90.00
_cell.angle_gamma   90.00
#
_symmetry.space_group_name_H-M   'P 1'
#
loop_
_entity.id
_entity.type
_entity.pdbx_description
1 polymer ?
#
loop_
_entity_poly.entity_id
_entity_poly.type
_entity_poly.pdbx_seq_one_letter_code
_entity_poly.pdbx_strand_id
1 'polypeptide(L)'
;MEIANGKDTLFWGLTSIFLQKKTSAIFTCLFLAVPTTKGQNPSLPQSDVDLLEFPLNLEYLEAEFFLRGSLGYGLDQVEPNLTGGGPPPIGGKIANLDPRTRDIVLQFAYQEVGHLRAIKNTVNGFPRPLLDISADNFAKIINDALKQTLNPPFDPYANRLNYLLASYIIPYVGLTGYVGANPKLQSAQPKRLVAGLLGVESAQDAVIRTLLYEQPLQKVKPYDITVADFTDRISKS
;
A
#
# COMPACT_ATOMS: atom_id res chain seq x y z
N MET A 1 15.87 20.46 17.09
CA MET A 1 14.68 20.62 16.24
C MET A 1 14.20 19.22 15.90
N GLU A 2 13.16 18.80 16.60
CA GLU A 2 12.82 17.40 16.89
C GLU A 2 11.73 16.94 15.93
N ILE A 3 12.05 16.05 14.98
CA ILE A 3 11.14 15.53 13.94
C ILE A 3 10.90 14.01 14.16
N ALA A 4 10.85 13.55 15.41
CA ALA A 4 10.95 12.11 15.72
C ALA A 4 9.72 11.44 16.35
N ASN A 5 8.66 12.15 16.76
CA ASN A 5 7.53 11.53 17.49
C ASN A 5 6.23 11.32 16.68
N GLY A 6 6.20 11.71 15.41
CA GLY A 6 5.01 11.53 14.54
C GLY A 6 4.96 10.13 13.92
N LYS A 7 6.03 9.81 13.18
CA LYS A 7 6.15 8.73 12.17
C LYS A 7 5.77 7.31 12.63
N ASP A 8 5.76 7.06 13.93
CA ASP A 8 5.44 5.73 14.46
C ASP A 8 3.94 5.44 14.34
N THR A 9 3.08 6.46 14.42
CA THR A 9 1.62 6.26 14.52
C THR A 9 0.97 5.78 13.22
N LEU A 10 1.29 6.39 12.08
CA LEU A 10 0.74 5.98 10.78
C LEU A 10 1.21 4.57 10.39
N PHE A 11 2.46 4.25 10.71
CA PHE A 11 3.03 2.93 10.48
C PHE A 11 2.25 1.85 11.23
N TRP A 12 2.00 2.01 12.54
CA TRP A 12 1.19 1.06 13.30
C TRP A 12 -0.26 0.98 12.82
N GLY A 13 -0.85 2.11 12.44
CA GLY A 13 -2.17 2.15 11.80
C GLY A 13 -2.24 1.28 10.55
N LEU A 14 -1.27 1.41 9.64
CA LEU A 14 -1.21 0.60 8.42
C LEU A 14 -0.96 -0.89 8.69
N THR A 15 -0.17 -1.23 9.72
CA THR A 15 -0.02 -2.65 10.10
C THR A 15 -1.34 -3.28 10.55
N SER A 16 -2.30 -2.50 11.05
CA SER A 16 -3.62 -3.02 11.44
C SER A 16 -4.45 -3.51 10.26
N ILE A 17 -4.14 -3.07 9.03
CA ILE A 17 -4.76 -3.59 7.80
C ILE A 17 -4.37 -5.05 7.59
N PHE A 18 -3.15 -5.44 7.95
CA PHE A 18 -2.65 -6.80 7.76
C PHE A 18 -3.02 -7.67 8.97
N LEU A 19 -4.08 -8.47 8.84
CA LEU A 19 -4.61 -9.30 9.92
C LEU A 19 -3.89 -10.64 10.10
N GLN A 20 -2.68 -10.80 9.55
CA GLN A 20 -1.91 -12.02 9.78
C GLN A 20 -1.50 -12.11 11.26
N LYS A 21 -1.85 -13.24 11.90
CA LYS A 21 -1.34 -13.57 13.23
C LYS A 21 0.18 -13.52 13.16
N LYS A 22 0.81 -12.79 14.09
CA LYS A 22 2.27 -12.77 14.31
C LYS A 22 2.82 -14.20 14.39
N THR A 23 3.17 -14.80 13.26
CA THR A 23 4.18 -15.85 13.20
C THR A 23 5.49 -15.11 13.04
N SER A 24 6.24 -15.03 14.14
CA SER A 24 7.51 -14.34 14.28
C SER A 24 8.40 -14.40 13.03
N ALA A 25 8.33 -13.40 12.16
CA ALA A 25 9.47 -13.00 11.36
C ALA A 25 10.24 -11.98 12.22
N ILE A 26 11.21 -12.51 12.96
CA ILE A 26 12.14 -11.71 13.75
C ILE A 26 12.87 -10.78 12.77
N PHE A 27 12.68 -9.47 12.94
CA PHE A 27 13.48 -8.41 12.33
C PHE A 27 14.91 -8.44 12.91
N THR A 28 15.71 -9.44 12.54
CA THR A 28 17.14 -9.46 12.90
C THR A 28 17.95 -10.05 11.76
N CYS A 29 18.71 -9.19 11.08
CA CYS A 29 19.82 -9.62 10.22
C CYS A 29 20.82 -10.44 11.06
N LEU A 30 20.98 -11.73 10.74
CA LEU A 30 22.13 -12.50 11.21
C LEU A 30 22.69 -13.35 10.05
N PHE A 31 23.85 -12.93 9.55
CA PHE A 31 24.69 -13.66 8.61
C PHE A 31 25.43 -14.80 9.31
N LEU A 32 25.55 -15.99 8.69
CA LEU A 32 26.76 -16.82 8.67
C LEU A 32 26.74 -17.86 7.51
N ALA A 33 27.74 -17.75 6.60
CA ALA A 33 28.57 -18.76 5.88
C ALA A 33 27.99 -20.12 5.39
N VAL A 34 28.37 -20.83 4.30
CA VAL A 34 29.46 -20.85 3.26
C VAL A 34 29.07 -21.95 2.19
N PRO A 35 29.76 -22.14 1.04
CA PRO A 35 29.15 -22.45 -0.27
C PRO A 35 29.11 -23.93 -0.70
N THR A 36 28.38 -24.25 -1.78
CA THR A 36 28.81 -25.19 -2.86
C THR A 36 27.93 -25.10 -4.12
N THR A 37 28.61 -25.22 -5.27
CA THR A 37 28.17 -25.13 -6.68
C THR A 37 27.47 -26.42 -7.16
N LYS A 38 26.55 -26.49 -8.14
CA LYS A 38 26.52 -26.02 -9.55
C LYS A 38 25.09 -26.16 -10.12
N GLY A 39 24.75 -25.32 -11.10
CA GLY A 39 23.92 -25.72 -12.25
C GLY A 39 22.41 -25.47 -12.20
N GLN A 40 21.98 -24.28 -11.79
CA GLN A 40 20.64 -23.74 -12.04
C GLN A 40 20.81 -22.25 -12.36
N ASN A 41 19.87 -21.61 -13.07
CA ASN A 41 19.78 -20.13 -13.01
C ASN A 41 19.99 -19.76 -11.55
N PRO A 42 20.97 -18.91 -11.18
CA PRO A 42 21.31 -18.76 -9.78
C PRO A 42 20.03 -18.37 -9.05
N SER A 43 19.56 -19.26 -8.18
CA SER A 43 18.44 -18.96 -7.30
C SER A 43 18.79 -17.64 -6.62
N LEU A 44 17.87 -16.67 -6.66
CA LEU A 44 18.12 -15.37 -6.05
C LEU A 44 18.63 -15.57 -4.61
N PRO A 45 19.60 -14.77 -4.14
CA PRO A 45 19.99 -14.79 -2.75
C PRO A 45 18.74 -14.67 -1.88
N GLN A 46 18.66 -15.43 -0.79
CA GLN A 46 17.48 -15.38 0.09
C GLN A 46 17.18 -13.96 0.57
N SER A 47 18.22 -13.15 0.82
CA SER A 47 18.06 -11.74 1.15
C SER A 47 17.32 -10.94 0.08
N ASP A 48 17.52 -11.23 -1.20
CA ASP A 48 16.81 -10.56 -2.29
C ASP A 48 15.35 -11.01 -2.36
N VAL A 49 15.08 -12.29 -2.05
CA VAL A 49 13.72 -12.83 -1.94
C VAL A 49 12.98 -12.12 -0.81
N ASP A 50 13.56 -12.10 0.39
CA ASP A 50 12.96 -11.47 1.58
C ASP A 50 12.66 -9.97 1.33
N LEU A 51 13.57 -9.27 0.65
CA LEU A 51 13.41 -7.85 0.30
C LEU A 51 12.34 -7.60 -0.77
N LEU A 52 12.06 -8.56 -1.66
CA LEU A 52 10.98 -8.49 -2.65
C LEU A 52 9.63 -8.94 -2.08
N GLU A 53 9.62 -9.80 -1.08
CA GLU A 53 8.41 -10.24 -0.39
C GLU A 53 7.84 -9.16 0.52
N PHE A 54 8.67 -8.27 1.07
CA PHE A 54 8.18 -7.12 1.84
C PHE A 54 7.16 -6.25 1.06
N PRO A 55 7.48 -5.70 -0.13
CA PRO A 55 6.53 -4.89 -0.89
C PRO A 55 5.32 -5.68 -1.39
N LEU A 56 5.43 -7.02 -1.55
CA LEU A 56 4.30 -7.85 -2.02
C LEU A 56 3.04 -7.71 -1.14
N ASN A 57 3.20 -7.45 0.16
CA ASN A 57 2.06 -7.15 1.04
C ASN A 57 1.32 -5.87 0.61
N LEU A 58 2.07 -4.83 0.26
CA LEU A 58 1.52 -3.52 -0.11
C LEU A 58 0.84 -3.59 -1.47
N GLU A 59 1.45 -4.29 -2.42
CA GLU A 59 0.85 -4.54 -3.74
C GLU A 59 -0.51 -5.25 -3.63
N TYR A 60 -0.67 -6.19 -2.70
CA TYR A 60 -1.99 -6.79 -2.44
C TYR A 60 -2.99 -5.80 -1.86
N LEU A 61 -2.55 -4.93 -0.95
CA LEU A 61 -3.39 -3.90 -0.35
C LEU A 61 -3.87 -2.91 -1.41
N GLU A 62 -2.95 -2.36 -2.20
CA GLU A 62 -3.26 -1.36 -3.22
C GLU A 62 -4.12 -1.96 -4.34
N ALA A 63 -3.80 -3.15 -4.82
CA ALA A 63 -4.63 -3.85 -5.80
C ALA A 63 -6.05 -4.07 -5.29
N GLU A 64 -6.23 -4.61 -4.07
CA GLU A 64 -7.58 -4.82 -3.52
C GLU A 64 -8.32 -3.51 -3.30
N PHE A 65 -7.65 -2.50 -2.75
CA PHE A 65 -8.27 -1.22 -2.43
C PHE A 65 -8.71 -0.46 -3.68
N PHE A 66 -7.85 -0.37 -4.70
CA PHE A 66 -8.13 0.32 -5.96
C PHE A 66 -9.14 -0.44 -6.83
N LEU A 67 -9.04 -1.77 -6.94
CA LEU A 67 -10.02 -2.55 -7.68
C LEU A 67 -11.41 -2.44 -7.05
N ARG A 68 -11.52 -2.55 -5.73
CA ARG A 68 -12.81 -2.45 -5.05
C ARG A 68 -13.39 -1.04 -5.12
N GLY A 69 -12.56 0.00 -4.94
CA GLY A 69 -13.00 1.38 -5.06
C GLY A 69 -13.52 1.74 -6.45
N SER A 70 -12.89 1.21 -7.50
CA SER A 70 -13.26 1.51 -8.90
C SER A 70 -14.34 0.60 -9.48
N LEU A 71 -14.27 -0.71 -9.26
CA LEU A 71 -15.13 -1.74 -9.86
C LEU A 71 -16.14 -2.36 -8.89
N GLY A 72 -15.89 -2.28 -7.58
CA GLY A 72 -16.71 -2.94 -6.56
C GLY A 72 -16.33 -4.38 -6.24
N TYR A 73 -15.32 -4.94 -6.91
CA TYR A 73 -14.77 -6.28 -6.66
C TYR A 73 -13.24 -6.27 -6.77
N GLY A 74 -12.59 -7.31 -6.25
CA GLY A 74 -11.12 -7.39 -6.11
C GLY A 74 -10.46 -8.44 -7.01
N LEU A 75 -9.29 -8.92 -6.57
CA LEU A 75 -8.46 -9.87 -7.33
C LEU A 75 -9.18 -11.19 -7.61
N ASP A 76 -10.11 -11.60 -6.74
CA ASP A 76 -10.89 -12.84 -6.89
C ASP A 76 -11.71 -12.90 -8.19
N GLN A 77 -11.95 -11.76 -8.84
CA GLN A 77 -12.61 -11.69 -10.15
C GLN A 77 -11.68 -11.23 -11.26
N VAL A 78 -10.76 -10.29 -10.96
CA VAL A 78 -9.91 -9.65 -11.98
C VAL A 78 -8.75 -10.55 -12.39
N GLU A 79 -8.08 -11.15 -11.41
CA GLU A 79 -6.92 -12.02 -11.64
C GLU A 79 -6.79 -13.03 -10.48
N PRO A 80 -7.66 -14.06 -10.44
CA PRO A 80 -7.78 -14.94 -9.27
C PRO A 80 -6.48 -15.71 -8.96
N ASN A 81 -5.68 -16.00 -10.00
CA ASN A 81 -4.41 -16.70 -9.86
C ASN A 81 -3.40 -15.91 -9.02
N LEU A 82 -3.44 -14.58 -9.06
CA LEU A 82 -2.55 -13.75 -8.26
C LEU A 82 -2.90 -13.77 -6.78
N THR A 83 -4.08 -14.23 -6.37
CA THR A 83 -4.41 -14.38 -4.93
C THR A 83 -3.60 -15.49 -4.26
N GLY A 84 -3.13 -16.49 -5.03
CA GLY A 84 -2.50 -17.70 -4.48
C GLY A 84 -3.41 -18.49 -3.53
N GLY A 85 -4.74 -18.33 -3.62
CA GLY A 85 -5.70 -18.94 -2.71
C GLY A 85 -5.85 -18.23 -1.35
N GLY A 86 -5.25 -17.05 -1.19
CA GLY A 86 -5.41 -16.22 0.00
C GLY A 86 -6.86 -15.73 0.17
N PRO A 87 -7.33 -15.49 1.41
CA PRO A 87 -8.72 -15.10 1.66
C PRO A 87 -9.05 -13.72 1.08
N PRO A 88 -10.31 -13.45 0.70
CA PRO A 88 -10.74 -12.12 0.30
C PRO A 88 -10.60 -11.13 1.47
N PRO A 89 -10.35 -9.84 1.18
CA PRO A 89 -10.26 -8.84 2.22
C PRO A 89 -11.60 -8.64 2.95
N ILE A 90 -11.52 -8.17 4.19
CA ILE A 90 -12.66 -7.71 4.98
C ILE A 90 -13.05 -6.31 4.51
N GLY A 91 -14.35 -6.13 4.24
CA GLY A 91 -14.88 -4.87 3.77
C GLY A 91 -14.48 -4.57 2.32
N GLY A 92 -14.30 -3.28 2.03
CA GLY A 92 -14.13 -2.81 0.66
C GLY A 92 -15.45 -2.78 -0.11
N LYS A 93 -15.74 -1.62 -0.70
CA LYS A 93 -16.93 -1.41 -1.54
C LYS A 93 -16.58 -0.46 -2.68
N ILE A 94 -17.47 -0.41 -3.66
CA ILE A 94 -17.38 0.62 -4.70
C ILE A 94 -17.41 2.01 -4.06
N ALA A 95 -16.43 2.84 -4.41
CA ALA A 95 -16.34 4.19 -3.90
C ALA A 95 -17.24 5.12 -4.71
N ASN A 96 -17.80 6.11 -4.04
CA ASN A 96 -18.58 7.17 -4.67
C ASN A 96 -17.65 8.20 -5.34
N LEU A 97 -17.11 7.81 -6.49
CA LEU A 97 -16.19 8.60 -7.30
C LEU A 97 -16.92 9.21 -8.51
N ASP A 98 -16.50 10.42 -8.89
CA ASP A 98 -16.83 10.96 -10.20
C ASP A 98 -16.16 10.14 -11.32
N PRO A 99 -16.66 10.19 -12.57
CA PRO A 99 -16.14 9.35 -13.65
C PRO A 99 -14.64 9.50 -13.90
N ARG A 100 -14.09 10.72 -13.80
CA ARG A 100 -12.66 10.98 -14.03
C ARG A 100 -11.82 10.35 -12.94
N THR A 101 -12.18 10.56 -11.67
CA THR A 101 -11.44 9.95 -10.56
C THR A 101 -11.58 8.43 -10.56
N ARG A 102 -12.76 7.88 -10.89
CA ARG A 102 -12.95 6.42 -11.01
C ARG A 102 -12.02 5.82 -12.06
N ASP A 103 -11.91 6.43 -13.23
CA ASP A 103 -11.03 5.95 -14.30
C ASP A 103 -9.56 5.98 -13.88
N ILE A 104 -9.11 7.07 -13.25
CA ILE A 104 -7.74 7.18 -12.71
C ILE A 104 -7.45 6.06 -11.69
N VAL A 105 -8.36 5.86 -10.72
CA VAL A 105 -8.22 4.80 -9.70
C VAL A 105 -8.22 3.41 -10.34
N LEU A 106 -9.01 3.19 -11.40
CA LEU A 106 -9.00 1.94 -12.15
C LEU A 106 -7.65 1.70 -12.85
N GLN A 107 -7.03 2.75 -13.41
CA GLN A 107 -5.69 2.62 -13.99
C GLN A 107 -4.64 2.27 -12.94
N PHE A 108 -4.70 2.85 -11.73
CA PHE A 108 -3.84 2.44 -10.62
C PHE A 108 -4.06 0.98 -10.26
N ALA A 109 -5.32 0.56 -10.16
CA ALA A 109 -5.66 -0.83 -9.87
C ALA A 109 -5.04 -1.82 -10.87
N TYR A 110 -5.02 -1.49 -12.17
CA TYR A 110 -4.36 -2.32 -13.17
C TYR A 110 -2.84 -2.30 -13.09
N GLN A 111 -2.24 -1.19 -12.65
CA GLN A 111 -0.81 -1.10 -12.37
C GLN A 111 -0.43 -2.04 -11.22
N GLU A 112 -1.20 -2.07 -10.13
CA GLU A 112 -0.92 -2.97 -8.99
C GLU A 112 -1.07 -4.45 -9.34
N VAL A 113 -2.08 -4.78 -10.16
CA VAL A 113 -2.19 -6.15 -10.71
C VAL A 113 -0.94 -6.50 -11.54
N GLY A 114 -0.40 -5.53 -12.28
CA GLY A 114 0.86 -5.65 -12.99
C GLY A 114 2.07 -5.83 -12.06
N HIS A 115 2.14 -5.09 -10.97
CA HIS A 115 3.20 -5.17 -9.97
C HIS A 115 3.20 -6.53 -9.28
N LEU A 116 2.04 -7.00 -8.80
CA LEU A 116 1.84 -8.35 -8.26
C LEU A 116 2.36 -9.42 -9.23
N ARG A 117 2.02 -9.32 -10.51
CA ARG A 117 2.49 -10.24 -11.56
C ARG A 117 4.02 -10.17 -11.72
N ALA A 118 4.60 -8.97 -11.72
CA ALA A 118 6.04 -8.78 -11.89
C ALA A 118 6.85 -9.37 -10.71
N ILE A 119 6.38 -9.17 -9.47
CA ILE A 119 6.99 -9.77 -8.28
C ILE A 119 6.86 -11.29 -8.31
N LYS A 120 5.66 -11.82 -8.56
CA LYS A 120 5.40 -13.27 -8.59
C LYS A 120 6.09 -14.02 -9.75
N ASN A 121 6.48 -13.32 -10.80
CA ASN A 121 7.31 -13.86 -11.87
C ASN A 121 8.81 -13.90 -11.50
N THR A 122 9.21 -13.19 -10.44
CA THR A 122 10.61 -13.08 -10.00
C THR A 122 10.89 -13.93 -8.77
N VAL A 123 9.92 -14.03 -7.85
CA VAL A 123 9.98 -14.85 -6.63
C VAL A 123 8.68 -15.63 -6.48
N ASN A 124 8.71 -16.74 -5.74
CA ASN A 124 7.49 -17.50 -5.43
C ASN A 124 6.46 -16.62 -4.70
N GLY A 125 6.93 -15.78 -3.78
CA GLY A 125 6.10 -14.93 -2.95
C GLY A 125 5.18 -15.74 -2.04
N PHE A 126 4.15 -15.07 -1.53
CA PHE A 126 3.14 -15.68 -0.67
C PHE A 126 1.70 -15.38 -1.17
N PRO A 127 0.71 -16.21 -0.78
CA PRO A 127 -0.70 -15.94 -1.02
C PRO A 127 -1.16 -14.61 -0.42
N ARG A 128 -2.16 -13.95 -1.03
CA ARG A 128 -2.75 -12.71 -0.53
C ARG A 128 -3.03 -12.80 0.98
N PRO A 129 -2.50 -11.89 1.82
CA PRO A 129 -2.81 -11.88 3.25
C PRO A 129 -4.28 -11.51 3.47
N LEU A 130 -4.83 -11.82 4.65
CA LEU A 130 -6.12 -11.26 5.03
C LEU A 130 -5.94 -9.76 5.32
N LEU A 131 -6.61 -8.93 4.53
CA LEU A 131 -6.57 -7.47 4.64
C LEU A 131 -7.87 -6.95 5.23
N ASP A 132 -7.81 -5.98 6.14
CA ASP A 132 -8.95 -5.22 6.62
C ASP A 132 -8.96 -3.82 5.99
N ILE A 133 -9.68 -3.70 4.89
CA ILE A 133 -9.90 -2.45 4.15
C ILE A 133 -11.29 -1.87 4.44
N SER A 134 -11.89 -2.24 5.57
CA SER A 134 -13.19 -1.73 6.00
C SER A 134 -13.13 -0.23 6.33
N ALA A 135 -14.27 0.45 6.22
CA ALA A 135 -14.38 1.84 6.65
C ALA A 135 -14.04 2.01 8.15
N ASP A 136 -14.42 1.05 8.99
CA ASP A 136 -14.10 1.07 10.42
C ASP A 136 -12.60 1.04 10.69
N ASN A 137 -11.84 0.28 9.91
CA ASN A 137 -10.39 0.24 10.07
C ASN A 137 -9.73 1.55 9.60
N PHE A 138 -10.13 2.06 8.43
CA PHE A 138 -9.68 3.38 7.95
C PHE A 138 -10.05 4.52 8.91
N ALA A 139 -11.21 4.45 9.58
CA ALA A 139 -11.59 5.42 10.59
C ALA A 139 -10.62 5.45 11.77
N LYS A 140 -10.13 4.30 12.24
CA LYS A 140 -9.12 4.24 13.31
C LYS A 140 -7.80 4.87 12.86
N ILE A 141 -7.31 4.48 11.67
CA ILE A 141 -6.07 5.00 11.09
C ILE A 141 -6.12 6.52 10.96
N ILE A 142 -7.22 7.06 10.43
CA ILE A 142 -7.41 8.51 10.27
C ILE A 142 -7.51 9.21 11.62
N ASN A 143 -8.25 8.64 12.58
CA ASN A 143 -8.36 9.25 13.90
C ASN A 143 -7.00 9.36 14.58
N ASP A 144 -6.16 8.33 14.45
CA ASP A 144 -4.80 8.32 14.98
C ASP A 144 -3.92 9.37 14.28
N ALA A 145 -3.95 9.43 12.95
CA ALA A 145 -3.20 10.42 12.16
C ALA A 145 -3.61 11.87 12.48
N LEU A 146 -4.90 12.12 12.69
CA LEU A 146 -5.43 13.43 13.05
C LEU A 146 -5.33 13.75 14.54
N LYS A 147 -5.01 12.76 15.38
CA LYS A 147 -5.10 12.80 16.85
C LYS A 147 -6.47 13.29 17.33
N GLN A 148 -7.52 12.87 16.63
CA GLN A 148 -8.88 13.33 16.82
C GLN A 148 -9.88 12.27 16.35
N THR A 149 -10.87 11.96 17.20
CA THR A 149 -12.01 11.11 16.78
C THR A 149 -12.96 11.92 15.90
N LEU A 150 -13.12 11.50 14.64
CA LEU A 150 -14.07 12.10 13.72
C LEU A 150 -15.50 11.60 13.96
N ASN A 151 -16.48 12.48 13.79
CA ASN A 151 -17.90 12.16 13.83
C ASN A 151 -18.62 12.79 12.63
N PRO A 152 -19.22 12.00 11.71
CA PRO A 152 -19.21 10.53 11.66
C PRO A 152 -17.80 9.94 11.42
N PRO A 153 -17.59 8.64 11.70
CA PRO A 153 -16.31 7.97 11.40
C PRO A 153 -15.89 8.14 9.94
N PHE A 154 -14.58 8.19 9.67
CA PHE A 154 -14.07 8.34 8.32
C PHE A 154 -14.38 7.10 7.47
N ASP A 155 -15.13 7.30 6.39
CA ASP A 155 -15.40 6.28 5.39
C ASP A 155 -14.63 6.62 4.10
N PRO A 156 -13.63 5.82 3.70
CA PRO A 156 -12.83 6.09 2.50
C PRO A 156 -13.68 6.00 1.23
N TYR A 157 -14.80 5.30 1.24
CA TYR A 157 -15.64 5.06 0.06
C TYR A 157 -16.77 6.08 -0.10
N ALA A 158 -16.93 7.01 0.85
CA ALA A 158 -18.09 7.91 0.91
C ALA A 158 -18.12 8.96 -0.21
N ASN A 159 -16.96 9.45 -0.64
CA ASN A 159 -16.83 10.44 -1.71
C ASN A 159 -15.39 10.50 -2.25
N ARG A 160 -15.20 11.24 -3.35
CA ARG A 160 -13.91 11.49 -4.01
C ARG A 160 -12.79 11.90 -3.05
N LEU A 161 -13.00 12.90 -2.18
CA LEU A 161 -11.94 13.42 -1.31
C LEU A 161 -11.55 12.41 -0.23
N ASN A 162 -12.53 11.75 0.38
CA ASN A 162 -12.25 10.70 1.36
C ASN A 162 -11.43 9.57 0.73
N TYR A 163 -11.77 9.16 -0.49
CA TYR A 163 -11.06 8.09 -1.17
C TYR A 163 -9.63 8.48 -1.52
N LEU A 164 -9.42 9.70 -2.02
CA LEU A 164 -8.08 10.21 -2.33
C LEU A 164 -7.23 10.39 -1.06
N LEU A 165 -7.80 10.83 0.05
CA LEU A 165 -7.11 10.93 1.34
C LEU A 165 -6.75 9.55 1.92
N ALA A 166 -7.63 8.56 1.77
CA ALA A 166 -7.34 7.18 2.14
C ALA A 166 -6.21 6.60 1.27
N SER A 167 -6.28 6.85 -0.05
CA SER A 167 -5.23 6.46 -1.00
C SER A 167 -3.90 7.12 -0.66
N TYR A 168 -3.90 8.38 -0.23
CA TYR A 168 -2.69 9.12 0.15
C TYR A 168 -1.91 8.48 1.32
N ILE A 169 -2.57 7.70 2.17
CA ILE A 169 -1.95 7.07 3.33
C ILE A 169 -1.15 5.82 2.93
N ILE A 170 -1.57 5.10 1.89
CA ILE A 170 -1.04 3.77 1.55
C ILE A 170 0.40 3.84 0.99
N PRO A 171 0.75 4.71 0.02
CA PRO A 171 2.06 4.75 -0.61
C PRO A 171 3.20 5.16 0.31
N TYR A 172 2.93 5.81 1.46
CA TYR A 172 3.99 6.25 2.37
C TYR A 172 4.84 5.06 2.88
N VAL A 173 4.22 3.90 3.07
CA VAL A 173 4.92 2.67 3.46
C VAL A 173 5.54 1.95 2.25
N GLY A 174 4.93 2.04 1.07
CA GLY A 174 5.46 1.48 -0.18
C GLY A 174 6.76 2.14 -0.62
N LEU A 175 6.76 3.46 -0.75
CA LEU A 175 7.92 4.24 -1.19
C LEU A 175 9.11 4.08 -0.23
N THR A 176 8.85 4.07 1.08
CA THR A 176 9.92 3.85 2.09
C THR A 176 10.44 2.42 2.06
N GLY A 177 9.58 1.43 1.82
CA GLY A 177 9.95 0.03 1.60
C GLY A 177 10.90 -0.13 0.41
N TYR A 178 10.51 0.39 -0.76
CA TYR A 178 11.29 0.28 -1.99
C TYR A 178 12.64 1.01 -1.90
N VAL A 179 12.65 2.25 -1.41
CA VAL A 179 13.89 3.03 -1.24
C VAL A 179 14.81 2.35 -0.21
N GLY A 180 14.26 1.79 0.86
CA GLY A 180 15.02 1.07 1.89
C GLY A 180 15.57 -0.29 1.44
N ALA A 181 14.86 -0.97 0.52
CA ALA A 181 15.25 -2.28 -0.01
C ALA A 181 16.31 -2.17 -1.11
N ASN A 182 16.19 -1.19 -2.02
CA ASN A 182 17.03 -1.08 -3.20
C ASN A 182 18.56 -1.14 -2.95
N PRO A 183 19.14 -0.42 -1.97
CA PRO A 183 20.58 -0.50 -1.70
C PRO A 183 21.02 -1.83 -1.08
N LYS A 184 20.08 -2.62 -0.53
CA LYS A 184 20.37 -3.91 0.13
C LYS A 184 20.28 -5.10 -0.82
N LEU A 185 19.59 -4.95 -1.95
CA LEU A 185 19.52 -5.96 -2.98
C LEU A 185 20.92 -6.27 -3.54
N GLN A 186 21.18 -7.52 -3.84
CA GLN A 186 22.45 -7.97 -4.40
C GLN A 186 22.37 -8.14 -5.92
N SER A 187 21.28 -8.75 -6.39
CA SER A 187 21.09 -9.14 -7.78
C SER A 187 20.51 -8.01 -8.64
N ALA A 188 20.96 -7.93 -9.90
CA ALA A 188 20.53 -6.89 -10.83
C ALA A 188 19.04 -6.96 -11.19
N GLN A 189 18.47 -8.17 -11.29
CA GLN A 189 17.07 -8.36 -11.65
C GLN A 189 16.10 -7.78 -10.58
N PRO A 190 16.18 -8.17 -9.29
CA PRO A 190 15.43 -7.52 -8.21
C PRO A 190 15.62 -6.00 -8.14
N LYS A 191 16.85 -5.50 -8.31
CA LYS A 191 17.11 -4.04 -8.33
C LYS A 191 16.32 -3.34 -9.42
N ARG A 192 16.36 -3.89 -10.64
CA ARG A 192 15.62 -3.33 -11.78
C ARG A 192 14.12 -3.38 -11.52
N LEU A 193 13.61 -4.48 -10.93
CA LEU A 193 12.21 -4.61 -10.58
C LEU A 193 11.79 -3.55 -9.57
N VAL A 194 12.46 -3.48 -8.41
CA VAL A 194 12.17 -2.50 -7.36
C VAL A 194 12.27 -1.06 -7.86
N ALA A 195 13.28 -0.73 -8.67
CA ALA A 195 13.40 0.60 -9.27
C ALA A 195 12.24 0.93 -10.23
N GLY A 196 11.75 -0.06 -10.98
CA GLY A 196 10.59 0.09 -11.87
C GLY A 196 9.30 0.34 -11.10
N LEU A 197 9.03 -0.48 -10.07
CA LEU A 197 7.86 -0.34 -9.20
C LEU A 197 7.86 1.03 -8.50
N LEU A 198 8.99 1.40 -7.88
CA LEU A 198 9.17 2.72 -7.24
C LEU A 198 8.82 3.90 -8.15
N GLY A 199 9.16 3.82 -9.44
CA GLY A 199 8.85 4.86 -10.41
C GLY A 199 7.35 5.01 -10.68
N VAL A 200 6.61 3.89 -10.72
CA VAL A 200 5.15 3.89 -10.89
C VAL A 200 4.47 4.41 -9.63
N GLU A 201 4.85 3.89 -8.45
CA GLU A 201 4.34 4.35 -7.15
C GLU A 201 4.49 5.86 -6.97
N SER A 202 5.67 6.39 -7.32
CA SER A 202 5.95 7.82 -7.23
C SER A 202 5.05 8.65 -8.16
N ALA A 203 4.72 8.12 -9.34
CA ALA A 203 3.83 8.79 -10.29
C ALA A 203 2.38 8.79 -9.77
N GLN A 204 1.92 7.70 -9.16
CA GLN A 204 0.60 7.60 -8.56
C GLN A 204 0.46 8.55 -7.35
N ASP A 205 1.44 8.57 -6.43
CA ASP A 205 1.48 9.52 -5.31
C ASP A 205 1.40 10.97 -5.81
N ALA A 206 2.16 11.31 -6.86
CA ALA A 206 2.11 12.64 -7.48
C ALA A 206 0.71 12.97 -8.05
N VAL A 207 0.04 12.02 -8.71
CA VAL A 207 -1.33 12.22 -9.22
C VAL A 207 -2.32 12.39 -8.06
N ILE A 208 -2.25 11.56 -7.02
CA ILE A 208 -3.14 11.66 -5.84
C ILE A 208 -2.96 13.03 -5.18
N ARG A 209 -1.73 13.45 -4.92
CA ARG A 209 -1.42 14.78 -4.37
C ARG A 209 -1.94 15.89 -5.26
N THR A 210 -1.77 15.78 -6.58
CA THR A 210 -2.27 16.77 -7.54
C THR A 210 -3.79 16.90 -7.43
N LEU A 211 -4.52 15.78 -7.42
CA LEU A 211 -5.99 15.79 -7.32
C LEU A 211 -6.49 16.34 -5.99
N LEU A 212 -5.78 16.10 -4.88
CA LEU A 212 -6.11 16.68 -3.57
C LEU A 212 -5.85 18.20 -3.56
N TYR A 213 -4.71 18.64 -4.08
CA TYR A 213 -4.30 20.05 -4.07
C TYR A 213 -4.90 20.88 -5.22
N GLU A 214 -5.79 20.33 -6.04
CA GLU A 214 -6.67 21.12 -6.92
C GLU A 214 -7.55 22.09 -6.08
N GLN A 215 -7.93 21.69 -4.86
CA GLN A 215 -8.80 22.49 -3.97
C GLN A 215 -8.36 22.40 -2.51
N PRO A 216 -7.18 22.93 -2.13
CA PRO A 216 -6.58 22.71 -0.82
C PRO A 216 -7.40 23.30 0.33
N LEU A 217 -8.16 24.38 0.06
CA LEU A 217 -9.02 25.05 1.04
C LEU A 217 -10.44 24.46 1.11
N GLN A 218 -10.77 23.49 0.25
CA GLN A 218 -12.07 22.82 0.30
C GLN A 218 -12.17 21.99 1.59
N LYS A 219 -13.33 22.08 2.27
CA LYS A 219 -13.62 21.23 3.43
C LYS A 219 -13.96 19.81 2.99
N VAL A 220 -13.35 18.83 3.65
CA VAL A 220 -13.60 17.40 3.43
C VAL A 220 -14.91 17.03 4.11
N LYS A 221 -16.03 17.10 3.37
CA LYS A 221 -17.35 16.83 3.95
C LYS A 221 -17.42 15.40 4.53
N PRO A 222 -18.04 15.21 5.71
CA PRO A 222 -18.78 16.19 6.51
C PRO A 222 -17.94 16.97 7.53
N TYR A 223 -16.61 16.83 7.50
CA TYR A 223 -15.71 17.42 8.49
C TYR A 223 -15.45 18.90 8.23
N ASP A 224 -15.27 19.65 9.31
CA ASP A 224 -14.86 21.05 9.27
C ASP A 224 -13.33 21.19 9.14
N ILE A 225 -12.71 20.34 8.31
CA ILE A 225 -11.25 20.25 8.12
C ILE A 225 -10.98 20.42 6.63
N THR A 226 -10.02 21.27 6.27
CA THR A 226 -9.65 21.48 4.86
C THR A 226 -8.84 20.30 4.33
N VAL A 227 -8.80 20.13 3.00
CA VAL A 227 -7.95 19.12 2.36
C VAL A 227 -6.48 19.33 2.79
N ALA A 228 -6.00 20.58 2.77
CA ALA A 228 -4.64 20.90 3.17
C ALA A 228 -4.35 20.51 4.63
N ASP A 229 -5.27 20.80 5.57
CA ASP A 229 -5.08 20.42 6.97
C ASP A 229 -5.07 18.91 7.17
N PHE A 230 -5.91 18.19 6.42
CA PHE A 230 -5.93 16.73 6.42
C PHE A 230 -4.60 16.16 5.94
N THR A 231 -4.13 16.60 4.77
CA THR A 231 -2.87 16.11 4.18
C THR A 231 -1.67 16.49 5.03
N ASP A 232 -1.66 17.69 5.62
CA ASP A 232 -0.59 18.14 6.51
C ASP A 232 -0.49 17.27 7.76
N ARG A 233 -1.63 16.91 8.37
CA ARG A 233 -1.66 16.06 9.56
C ARG A 233 -1.19 14.65 9.24
N ILE A 234 -1.70 14.06 8.15
CA ILE A 234 -1.25 12.74 7.65
C ILE A 234 0.26 12.75 7.37
N SER A 235 0.78 13.81 6.78
CA SER A 235 2.21 13.89 6.46
C SER A 235 3.12 14.07 7.68
N LYS A 236 2.57 14.51 8.81
CA LYS A 236 3.28 14.74 10.08
C LYS A 236 3.14 13.55 11.05
N SER A 237 2.16 12.67 10.86
CA SER A 237 1.98 11.41 11.59
C SER A 237 2.94 10.31 11.15
#